data_AF-A0A946GJQ4-F1
#
_entry.id   AF-A0A946GJQ4-F1
#
_cell.length_a   1.000
_cell.length_b   1.000
_cell.length_c   1.000
_cell.angle_alpha   90.00
_cell.angle_beta   90.00
_cell.angle_gamma   90.00
#
_symmetry.space_group_name_H-M   'P 1'
#
loop_
_entity.id
_entity.type
_entity.pdbx_description
1 polymer ?
#
loop_
_entity_poly.entity_id
_entity_poly.type
_entity_poly.pdbx_seq_one_letter_code
_entity_poly.pdbx_strand_id
1 'polypeptide(L)'
;MHMNLLPILLVASLLTPLATLGQEFRFNAGGGPITLQVQSATAGSEPVDATDSSTEIYWDANFGVPAKITVATLSPGQSFRLYLQLNVPSQSPAGQGITQPEIQLIDGMLDTDLFTDIPFSLPGRQGFGTLQYRAAAIVAEGNSNEHLDDAHIVTFTLLAQ
;
A
#
# COMPACT_ATOMS: atom_id res chain seq x y z
N MET A 1 -64.54 -41.62 15.89
CA MET A 1 -64.13 -40.63 14.88
C MET A 1 -62.76 -40.12 15.32
N HIS A 2 -61.68 -40.71 14.78
CA HIS A 2 -60.31 -40.35 15.12
C HIS A 2 -59.86 -39.18 14.24
N MET A 3 -59.34 -38.12 14.86
CA MET A 3 -58.61 -37.06 14.18
C MET A 3 -57.17 -37.06 14.71
N ASN A 4 -56.30 -37.67 13.91
CA ASN A 4 -54.87 -37.40 13.90
C ASN A 4 -54.64 -36.00 13.33
N LEU A 5 -53.84 -35.17 13.99
CA LEU A 5 -53.14 -34.06 13.34
C LEU A 5 -51.75 -33.90 13.98
N LEU A 6 -50.77 -34.07 13.11
CA LEU A 6 -49.32 -34.05 13.30
C LEU A 6 -48.82 -32.75 13.97
N PRO A 7 -47.76 -32.77 14.80
CA PRO A 7 -47.02 -31.56 15.13
C PRO A 7 -46.12 -31.15 13.97
N ILE A 8 -46.31 -29.93 13.46
CA ILE A 8 -45.41 -29.29 12.49
C ILE A 8 -44.12 -28.91 13.23
N LEU A 9 -43.02 -29.59 12.90
CA LEU A 9 -41.68 -29.26 13.36
C LEU A 9 -41.20 -28.03 12.58
N LEU A 10 -41.19 -26.86 13.22
CA LEU A 10 -40.63 -25.64 12.66
C LEU A 10 -39.10 -25.72 12.74
N VAL A 11 -38.43 -26.10 11.64
CA VAL A 11 -36.98 -26.02 11.53
C VAL A 11 -36.61 -24.56 11.29
N ALA A 12 -36.22 -23.86 12.36
CA ALA A 12 -35.57 -22.56 12.26
C ALA A 12 -34.16 -22.78 11.70
N SER A 13 -34.00 -22.60 10.39
CA SER A 13 -32.69 -22.51 9.74
C SER A 13 -31.96 -21.28 10.28
N LEU A 14 -31.02 -21.49 11.20
CA LEU A 14 -30.01 -20.50 11.55
C LEU A 14 -29.18 -20.19 10.31
N LEU A 15 -29.55 -19.13 9.59
CA LEU A 15 -28.66 -18.41 8.70
C LEU A 15 -27.68 -17.64 9.58
N THR A 16 -26.62 -18.29 10.03
CA THR A 16 -25.44 -17.55 10.48
C THR A 16 -24.83 -16.88 9.25
N PRO A 17 -24.55 -15.56 9.27
CA PRO A 17 -23.75 -14.97 8.21
C PRO A 17 -22.40 -15.67 8.23
N LEU A 18 -22.02 -16.32 7.12
CA LEU A 18 -20.62 -16.66 6.88
C LEU A 18 -19.88 -15.32 6.91
N ALA A 19 -19.11 -15.08 7.97
CA ALA A 19 -18.13 -14.02 7.96
C ALA A 19 -17.13 -14.38 6.84
N THR A 20 -17.22 -13.69 5.71
CA THR A 20 -16.17 -13.72 4.69
C THR A 20 -14.89 -13.25 5.35
N LEU A 21 -13.95 -14.18 5.54
CA LEU A 21 -12.58 -13.84 5.88
C LEU A 21 -12.03 -13.03 4.70
N GLY A 22 -11.73 -11.75 4.92
CA GLY A 22 -11.25 -10.82 3.90
C GLY A 22 -9.85 -10.35 4.25
N GLN A 23 -9.00 -10.19 3.23
CA GLN A 23 -7.74 -9.47 3.38
C GLN A 23 -8.09 -7.99 3.42
N GLU A 24 -7.51 -7.27 4.36
CA GLU A 24 -7.77 -5.86 4.50
C GLU A 24 -6.47 -5.08 4.40
N PHE A 25 -6.50 -4.08 3.52
CA PHE A 25 -5.45 -3.10 3.37
C PHE A 25 -6.07 -1.71 3.48
N ARG A 26 -5.55 -0.88 4.38
CA ARG A 26 -6.08 0.45 4.67
C ARG A 26 -4.95 1.48 4.70
N PHE A 27 -5.28 2.71 4.33
CA PHE A 27 -4.44 3.87 4.58
C PHE A 27 -5.02 4.64 5.77
N ASN A 28 -4.18 4.89 6.78
CA ASN A 28 -4.60 5.61 7.99
C ASN A 28 -4.36 7.12 7.88
N ALA A 29 -3.36 7.53 7.11
CA ALA A 29 -3.00 8.92 6.84
C ALA A 29 -2.31 9.02 5.47
N GLY A 30 -2.26 10.23 4.90
CA GLY A 30 -1.52 10.55 3.67
C GLY A 30 -2.28 10.28 2.36
N GLY A 31 -1.52 10.16 1.25
CA GLY A 31 -2.05 10.00 -0.11
C GLY A 31 -2.25 11.30 -0.91
N GLY A 32 -1.64 12.41 -0.47
CA GLY A 32 -1.67 13.69 -1.17
C GLY A 32 -0.52 13.87 -2.18
N PRO A 33 -0.60 14.87 -3.08
CA PRO A 33 0.47 15.17 -4.02
C PRO A 33 1.75 15.58 -3.28
N ILE A 34 2.88 14.99 -3.64
CA ILE A 34 4.20 15.44 -3.17
C ILE A 34 4.54 16.68 -3.97
N THR A 35 4.74 17.80 -3.29
CA THR A 35 5.16 19.03 -3.95
C THR A 35 6.69 19.15 -3.87
N LEU A 36 7.35 18.99 -5.01
CA LEU A 36 8.78 19.32 -5.15
C LEU A 36 8.94 20.83 -5.36
N GLN A 37 9.56 21.52 -4.41
CA GLN A 37 9.88 22.95 -4.54
C GLN A 37 11.38 23.16 -4.67
N VAL A 38 11.84 23.55 -5.87
CA VAL A 38 13.24 23.89 -6.13
C VAL A 38 13.40 25.41 -6.10
N GLN A 39 13.89 25.96 -4.98
CA GLN A 39 14.03 27.42 -4.82
C GLN A 39 15.28 27.99 -5.52
N SER A 40 16.35 27.21 -5.69
CA SER A 40 17.54 27.58 -6.45
C SER A 40 18.37 26.34 -6.80
N ALA A 41 18.77 26.19 -8.06
CA ALA A 41 19.68 25.11 -8.49
C ALA A 41 20.51 25.56 -9.70
N THR A 42 21.71 24.99 -9.84
CA THR A 42 22.63 25.28 -10.96
C THR A 42 22.12 24.55 -12.21
N ALA A 43 22.21 25.16 -13.39
CA ALA A 43 21.82 24.49 -14.63
C ALA A 43 22.58 23.16 -14.80
N GLY A 44 21.83 22.05 -14.93
CA GLY A 44 22.38 20.69 -15.02
C GLY A 44 22.69 20.00 -13.69
N SER A 45 22.44 20.64 -12.53
CA SER A 45 22.50 19.95 -11.23
C SER A 45 21.19 19.23 -10.92
N GLU A 46 21.25 18.19 -10.08
CA GLU A 46 20.06 17.62 -9.46
C GLU A 46 19.60 18.56 -8.31
N PRO A 47 18.38 19.12 -8.32
CA PRO A 47 17.78 19.71 -7.13
C PRO A 47 17.73 18.77 -5.94
N VAL A 48 17.52 19.35 -4.75
CA VAL A 48 17.29 18.60 -3.51
C VAL A 48 16.00 17.77 -3.67
N ASP A 49 16.07 16.48 -3.36
CA ASP A 49 14.91 15.59 -3.35
C ASP A 49 13.82 16.10 -2.41
N ALA A 50 12.56 16.04 -2.84
CA ALA A 50 11.42 16.22 -1.95
C ALA A 50 11.02 14.86 -1.36
N THR A 51 10.84 14.81 -0.05
CA THR A 51 10.40 13.61 0.66
C THR A 51 9.06 13.84 1.37
N ASP A 52 8.18 12.84 1.32
CA ASP A 52 6.96 12.76 2.12
C ASP A 52 6.93 11.43 2.86
N SER A 53 6.69 11.47 4.17
CA SER A 53 6.54 10.28 5.02
C SER A 53 5.25 10.30 5.84
N SER A 54 4.28 11.11 5.42
CA SER A 54 2.99 11.26 6.11
C SER A 54 2.03 10.07 5.89
N THR A 55 2.35 9.21 4.92
CA THR A 55 1.46 8.11 4.51
C THR A 55 1.72 6.86 5.34
N GLU A 56 0.67 6.34 5.97
CA GLU A 56 0.71 5.09 6.74
C GLU A 56 -0.21 4.04 6.12
N ILE A 57 0.32 2.82 5.99
CA ILE A 57 -0.43 1.64 5.56
C ILE A 57 -0.69 0.72 6.75
N TYR A 58 -1.85 0.09 6.76
CA TYR A 58 -2.25 -0.94 7.70
C TYR A 58 -2.70 -2.19 6.95
N TRP A 59 -2.34 -3.37 7.48
CA TRP A 59 -2.76 -4.65 6.93
C TRP A 59 -3.31 -5.61 7.99
N ASP A 60 -4.27 -6.42 7.58
CA ASP A 60 -4.70 -7.65 8.28
C ASP A 60 -4.71 -8.83 7.30
N ALA A 61 -3.69 -9.70 7.43
CA ALA A 61 -3.45 -10.83 6.54
C ALA A 61 -4.12 -12.12 7.04
N ASN A 62 -5.46 -12.18 7.02
CA ASN A 62 -6.20 -13.25 7.68
C ASN A 62 -6.62 -14.39 6.72
N PHE A 63 -5.66 -15.16 6.20
CA PHE A 63 -5.94 -16.17 5.17
C PHE A 63 -5.33 -17.58 5.32
N GLY A 64 -4.64 -17.90 6.41
CA GLY A 64 -4.07 -19.26 6.60
C GLY A 64 -2.99 -19.65 5.58
N VAL A 65 -2.57 -18.72 4.73
CA VAL A 65 -1.44 -18.80 3.81
C VAL A 65 -0.56 -17.55 4.01
N PRO A 66 0.74 -17.60 3.66
CA PRO A 66 1.59 -16.42 3.68
C PRO A 66 1.02 -15.28 2.81
N ALA A 67 1.36 -14.03 3.15
CA ALA A 67 0.87 -12.86 2.42
C ALA A 67 2.01 -11.89 2.09
N LYS A 68 1.76 -11.02 1.11
CA LYS A 68 2.68 -9.97 0.66
C LYS A 68 1.93 -8.71 0.27
N ILE A 69 2.61 -7.57 0.35
CA ILE A 69 2.13 -6.30 -0.20
C ILE A 69 2.85 -6.05 -1.51
N THR A 70 2.10 -5.85 -2.58
CA THR A 70 2.61 -5.47 -3.90
C THR A 70 2.30 -4.00 -4.20
N VAL A 71 3.14 -3.39 -5.02
CA VAL A 71 3.00 -2.02 -5.50
C VAL A 71 3.09 -1.98 -7.02
N ALA A 72 2.26 -1.12 -7.62
CA ALA A 72 2.30 -0.78 -9.04
C ALA A 72 2.06 0.72 -9.21
N THR A 73 2.46 1.27 -10.36
CA THR A 73 2.28 2.70 -10.66
C THR A 73 1.85 2.92 -12.11
N LEU A 74 0.94 3.88 -12.30
CA LEU A 74 0.57 4.43 -13.59
C LEU A 74 0.87 5.93 -13.57
N SER A 75 1.66 6.43 -14.51
CA SER A 75 2.02 7.84 -14.63
C SER A 75 2.19 8.23 -16.10
N PRO A 76 1.08 8.48 -16.82
CA PRO A 76 1.15 8.82 -18.23
C PRO A 76 1.93 10.11 -18.43
N GLY A 77 3.05 10.04 -19.16
CA GLY A 77 3.92 11.19 -19.40
C GLY A 77 4.95 11.46 -18.31
N GLN A 78 5.29 10.45 -17.49
CA GLN A 78 6.33 10.55 -16.45
C GLN A 78 7.60 11.23 -16.95
N SER A 79 7.92 12.37 -16.33
CA SER A 79 9.07 13.23 -16.59
C SER A 79 10.03 13.28 -15.40
N PHE A 80 9.55 12.99 -14.19
CA PHE A 80 10.32 12.97 -12.95
C PHE A 80 10.48 11.55 -12.40
N ARG A 81 11.50 11.37 -11.57
CA ARG A 81 11.75 10.09 -10.89
C ARG A 81 11.06 10.10 -9.54
N LEU A 82 10.16 9.15 -9.33
CA LEU A 82 9.52 8.91 -8.05
C LEU A 82 10.04 7.60 -7.46
N TYR A 83 10.37 7.64 -6.18
CA TYR A 83 10.85 6.51 -5.42
C TYR A 83 9.96 6.28 -4.20
N LEU A 84 9.87 5.03 -3.77
CA LEU A 84 9.06 4.60 -2.64
C LEU A 84 9.87 3.67 -1.75
N GLN A 85 9.79 3.90 -0.44
CA GLN A 85 10.34 3.03 0.57
C GLN A 85 9.29 2.74 1.64
N LEU A 86 9.22 1.50 2.09
CA LEU A 86 8.36 1.09 3.20
C LEU A 86 9.19 0.84 4.46
N ASN A 87 8.80 1.49 5.55
CA ASN A 87 9.36 1.29 6.88
C ASN A 87 8.32 0.59 7.76
N VAL A 88 8.60 -0.64 8.16
CA VAL A 88 7.76 -1.43 9.07
C VAL A 88 8.37 -1.36 10.48
N PRO A 89 7.72 -0.71 11.46
CA PRO A 89 8.21 -0.73 12.84
C PRO A 89 8.20 -2.16 13.38
N SER A 90 8.99 -2.39 14.42
CA SER A 90 9.01 -3.71 15.05
C SER A 90 7.63 -4.10 15.56
N GLN A 91 7.18 -5.28 15.19
CA GLN A 91 5.92 -5.86 15.68
C GLN A 91 6.09 -6.63 16.99
N SER A 92 7.32 -6.69 17.54
CA SER A 92 7.57 -7.26 18.87
C SER A 92 8.43 -6.30 19.73
N PRO A 93 8.27 -6.31 21.07
CA PRO A 93 9.05 -5.42 21.94
C PRO A 93 10.58 -5.61 21.86
N ALA A 94 11.03 -6.79 21.43
CA ALA A 94 12.45 -7.15 21.30
C ALA A 94 12.96 -7.12 19.84
N GLY A 95 12.06 -6.91 18.87
CA GLY A 95 12.40 -6.91 17.46
C GLY A 95 12.96 -5.56 17.01
N GLN A 96 13.72 -5.60 15.92
CA GLN A 96 14.04 -4.39 15.15
C GLN A 96 12.98 -4.21 14.06
N GLY A 97 12.64 -2.95 13.74
CA GLY A 97 11.85 -2.66 12.56
C GLY A 97 12.59 -3.08 11.29
N ILE A 98 11.84 -3.22 10.20
CA ILE A 98 12.36 -3.60 8.90
C ILE A 98 12.13 -2.43 7.95
N THR A 99 13.21 -1.92 7.36
CA THR A 99 13.16 -0.99 6.25
C THR A 99 13.33 -1.79 4.96
N GLN A 100 12.34 -1.71 4.09
CA GLN A 100 12.40 -2.33 2.77
C GLN A 100 13.35 -1.55 1.86
N PRO A 101 13.96 -2.21 0.86
CA PRO A 101 14.70 -1.51 -0.18
C PRO A 101 13.83 -0.45 -0.86
N GLU A 102 14.44 0.66 -1.25
CA GLU A 102 13.75 1.67 -2.05
C GLU A 102 13.49 1.13 -3.46
N ILE A 103 12.28 1.39 -3.98
CA ILE A 103 11.83 0.98 -5.31
C ILE A 103 11.55 2.24 -6.12
N GLN A 104 12.06 2.28 -7.35
CA GLN A 104 11.69 3.33 -8.30
C GLN A 104 10.34 3.00 -8.93
N LEU A 105 9.43 3.97 -8.91
CA LEU A 105 8.12 3.88 -9.55
C LEU A 105 8.24 4.34 -11.01
N ILE A 106 7.97 3.43 -11.93
CA ILE A 106 8.09 3.64 -13.38
C ILE A 106 6.71 3.45 -14.01
N ASP A 107 6.36 4.29 -14.99
CA ASP A 107 5.12 4.17 -15.73
C ASP A 107 4.98 2.79 -16.39
N GLY A 108 3.86 2.12 -16.11
CA GLY A 108 3.59 0.78 -16.61
C GLY A 108 4.44 -0.33 -15.98
N MET A 109 5.05 -0.09 -14.81
CA MET A 109 5.74 -1.16 -14.08
C MET A 109 4.81 -2.34 -13.76
N LEU A 110 5.37 -3.55 -13.77
CA LEU A 110 4.66 -4.73 -13.26
C LEU A 110 4.50 -4.64 -11.74
N ASP A 111 3.45 -5.27 -11.21
CA ASP A 111 3.27 -5.49 -9.77
C ASP A 111 4.56 -6.03 -9.16
N THR A 112 5.11 -5.26 -8.22
CA THR A 112 6.39 -5.55 -7.58
C THR A 112 6.16 -5.75 -6.09
N ASP A 113 6.79 -6.77 -5.51
CA ASP A 113 6.66 -7.08 -4.09
C ASP A 113 7.38 -6.00 -3.26
N LEU A 114 6.62 -5.25 -2.47
CA LEU A 114 7.12 -4.20 -1.58
C LEU A 114 7.45 -4.75 -0.18
N PHE A 115 6.66 -5.71 0.30
CA PHE A 115 6.91 -6.41 1.55
C PHE A 115 6.48 -7.86 1.42
N THR A 116 7.42 -8.79 1.56
CA THR A 116 7.18 -10.24 1.49
C THR A 116 7.04 -10.85 2.88
N ASP A 117 6.55 -12.09 2.91
CA ASP A 117 6.59 -12.96 4.09
C ASP A 117 5.85 -12.39 5.32
N ILE A 118 4.71 -11.71 5.10
CA ILE A 118 3.84 -11.26 6.18
C ILE A 118 3.34 -12.52 6.93
N PRO A 119 3.63 -12.66 8.24
CA PRO A 119 3.26 -13.86 8.99
C PRO A 119 1.74 -13.97 9.12
N PHE A 120 1.20 -15.19 9.07
CA PHE A 120 -0.23 -15.43 9.31
C PHE A 120 -0.62 -15.45 10.81
N SER A 121 0.36 -15.42 11.71
CA SER A 121 0.17 -15.44 13.18
C SER A 121 0.34 -14.06 13.81
N LEU A 122 -0.40 -13.77 14.87
CA LEU A 122 -0.21 -12.55 15.67
C LEU A 122 1.17 -12.52 16.35
N PRO A 123 1.76 -11.32 16.56
CA PRO A 123 1.29 -10.02 16.06
C PRO A 123 1.55 -9.81 14.56
N GLY A 124 2.47 -10.57 13.95
CA GLY A 124 2.81 -10.64 12.52
C GLY A 124 1.70 -10.32 11.51
N ARG A 125 0.56 -10.97 11.73
CA ARG A 125 -0.64 -10.93 10.89
C ARG A 125 -1.23 -9.55 10.72
N GLN A 126 -1.15 -8.72 11.76
CA GLN A 126 -1.75 -7.39 11.80
C GLN A 126 -0.64 -6.38 12.07
N GLY A 127 -0.45 -5.47 11.12
CA GLY A 127 0.67 -4.54 11.19
C GLY A 127 0.38 -3.23 10.51
N PHE A 128 1.31 -2.31 10.68
CA PHE A 128 1.32 -1.05 9.98
C PHE A 128 2.74 -0.74 9.51
N GLY A 129 2.86 0.20 8.59
CA GLY A 129 4.14 0.73 8.14
C GLY A 129 3.99 2.14 7.58
N THR A 130 5.10 2.88 7.57
CA THR A 130 5.19 4.23 7.03
C THR A 130 5.79 4.17 5.62
N LEU A 131 5.06 4.71 4.65
CA LEU A 131 5.56 4.90 3.29
C LEU A 131 6.31 6.23 3.22
N GLN A 132 7.55 6.16 2.73
CA GLN A 132 8.33 7.32 2.39
C GLN A 132 8.41 7.42 0.87
N TYR A 133 7.85 8.49 0.33
CA TYR A 133 8.00 8.83 -1.07
C TYR A 133 9.13 9.85 -1.24
N ARG A 134 9.88 9.72 -2.34
CA ARG A 134 10.97 10.63 -2.69
C ARG A 134 10.86 10.98 -4.17
N ALA A 135 10.72 12.27 -4.48
CA ALA A 135 10.71 12.76 -5.85
C ALA A 135 12.05 13.42 -6.18
N ALA A 136 12.62 13.05 -7.33
CA ALA A 136 13.85 13.59 -7.87
C ALA A 136 13.62 14.06 -9.31
N ALA A 137 14.08 15.27 -9.61
CA ALA A 137 14.06 15.88 -10.94
C ALA A 137 15.46 16.43 -11.24
N ILE A 138 15.79 16.73 -12.49
CA ILE A 138 16.86 17.67 -12.83
C ILE A 138 16.28 19.07 -13.13
N VAL A 139 17.09 20.12 -12.98
CA VAL A 139 16.63 21.51 -13.25
C VAL A 139 16.02 21.70 -14.64
N ALA A 140 16.51 20.95 -15.63
CA ALA A 140 15.99 21.00 -17.00
C ALA A 140 14.55 20.48 -17.12
N GLU A 141 14.10 19.62 -16.20
CA GLU A 141 12.75 19.03 -16.18
C GLU A 141 11.76 19.93 -15.42
N GLY A 142 12.20 20.69 -14.42
CA GLY A 142 11.34 21.35 -13.42
C GLY A 142 10.72 22.71 -13.78
N ASN A 143 10.83 23.20 -15.02
CA ASN A 143 10.35 24.55 -15.39
C ASN A 143 9.81 24.70 -16.82
N SER A 144 9.60 23.60 -17.55
CA SER A 144 9.04 23.70 -18.89
C SER A 144 7.52 23.74 -18.84
N ASN A 145 6.88 24.56 -19.67
CA ASN A 145 5.44 24.41 -19.95
C ASN A 145 5.13 23.19 -20.83
N GLU A 146 6.17 22.40 -21.19
CA GLU A 146 6.11 21.24 -22.09
C GLU A 146 5.88 19.93 -21.30
N HIS A 147 6.53 19.82 -20.14
CA HIS A 147 6.34 18.75 -19.17
C HIS A 147 5.26 19.22 -18.19
N LEU A 148 4.02 18.77 -18.41
CA LEU A 148 2.88 19.00 -17.51
C LEU A 148 3.17 18.41 -16.12
N ASP A 149 2.30 18.69 -15.14
CA ASP A 149 2.41 18.06 -13.81
C ASP A 149 2.37 16.52 -13.94
N ASP A 150 3.43 15.84 -13.47
CA ASP A 150 3.46 14.38 -13.38
C ASP A 150 2.43 13.91 -12.34
N ALA A 151 1.39 13.24 -12.81
CA ALA A 151 0.38 12.64 -11.96
C ALA A 151 0.60 11.13 -11.83
N HIS A 152 1.12 10.71 -10.68
CA HIS A 152 1.32 9.30 -10.37
C HIS A 152 0.11 8.72 -9.62
N ILE A 153 -0.44 7.63 -10.14
CA ILE A 153 -1.38 6.76 -9.41
C ILE A 153 -0.60 5.55 -8.92
N VAL A 154 -0.36 5.48 -7.62
CA VAL A 154 0.34 4.36 -6.97
C VAL A 154 -0.70 3.44 -6.33
N THR A 155 -0.72 2.18 -6.76
CA THR A 155 -1.66 1.17 -6.28
C THR A 155 -0.94 0.17 -5.39
N PHE A 156 -1.55 -0.15 -4.26
CA PHE A 156 -1.04 -1.12 -3.29
C PHE A 156 -2.06 -2.23 -3.11
N THR A 157 -1.58 -3.47 -3.11
CA THR A 157 -2.45 -4.65 -2.98
C THR A 157 -1.88 -5.61 -1.96
N LEU A 158 -2.72 -6.08 -1.04
CA LEU A 158 -2.40 -7.22 -0.17
C LEU A 158 -2.81 -8.51 -0.89
N LEU A 159 -1.87 -9.43 -1.07
CA LEU A 159 -2.06 -10.69 -1.79
C LEU A 159 -1.63 -11.88 -0.92
N ALA A 160 -2.26 -13.03 -1.16
CA ALA A 160 -1.72 -14.30 -0.71
C ALA A 160 -0.45 -14.68 -1.52
N GLN A 161 0.48 -15.39 -0.91
CA GLN A 161 1.75 -15.83 -1.47
C GLN A 161 1.82 -17.36 -1.56
#